data_AF-A0A7Y3GHI6-F1
#
_entry.id   AF-A0A7Y3GHI6-F1
#
_cell.length_a   1.000
_cell.length_b   1.000
_cell.length_c   1.000
_cell.angle_alpha   90.00
_cell.angle_beta   90.00
_cell.angle_gamma   90.00
#
_symmetry.space_group_name_H-M   'P 1'
#
loop_
_entity.id
_entity.type
_entity.pdbx_description
1 polymer ?
#
loop_
_entity_poly.entity_id
_entity_poly.type
_entity_poly.pdbx_seq_one_letter_code
_entity_poly.pdbx_strand_id
1 'polypeptide(L)'
;MEKTSDHLQKRREKIEELKRQAVNLFPNGFCVSHTVRDIRSAIEQFSETNIDEGSIFVTAGRMMAVNSFGKSAFIRFRDRTGQLQAYVRKDRIGDEAYSLFKQLDIGDFIGIKGSIFQTRTGEWTLLASELNLLCKATRPLPEKFH
;
A
#
# COMPACT_ATOMS: atom_id res chain seq x y z
N MET A 1 -20.80 -0.19 -21.31
CA MET A 1 -19.55 0.17 -22.00
C MET A 1 -19.01 1.55 -21.62
N GLU A 2 -19.83 2.52 -21.15
CA GLU A 2 -19.35 3.88 -20.81
C GLU A 2 -18.48 3.97 -19.55
N LYS A 3 -18.77 3.21 -18.48
CA LYS A 3 -18.05 3.33 -17.19
C LYS A 3 -16.56 2.99 -17.27
N THR A 4 -16.18 1.97 -18.04
CA THR A 4 -14.77 1.56 -18.20
C THR A 4 -13.94 2.65 -18.89
N SER A 5 -14.54 3.36 -19.85
CA SER A 5 -13.88 4.46 -20.57
C SER A 5 -13.54 5.63 -19.63
N ASP A 6 -14.48 6.01 -18.77
CA ASP A 6 -14.31 7.08 -17.77
C ASP A 6 -13.21 6.74 -16.75
N HIS A 7 -13.17 5.51 -16.24
CA HIS A 7 -12.11 5.06 -15.33
C HIS A 7 -10.71 5.05 -15.97
N LEU A 8 -10.63 4.66 -17.24
CA LEU A 8 -9.35 4.69 -17.98
C LEU A 8 -8.88 6.12 -18.21
N GLN A 9 -9.79 7.03 -18.55
CA GLN A 9 -9.48 8.43 -18.74
C GLN A 9 -8.95 9.08 -17.46
N LYS A 10 -9.65 8.91 -16.33
CA LYS A 10 -9.21 9.42 -15.02
C LYS A 10 -7.83 8.91 -14.61
N ARG A 11 -7.53 7.63 -14.87
CA ARG A 11 -6.19 7.08 -14.63
C ARG A 11 -5.12 7.71 -15.51
N ARG A 12 -5.45 7.95 -16.78
CA ARG A 12 -4.55 8.59 -17.73
C ARG A 12 -4.22 10.01 -17.30
N GLU A 13 -5.22 10.78 -16.87
CA GLU A 13 -5.04 12.13 -16.33
C GLU A 13 -4.12 12.13 -15.10
N LYS A 14 -4.32 11.20 -14.15
CA LYS A 14 -3.43 11.04 -12.99
C LYS A 14 -2.00 10.67 -13.38
N ILE A 15 -1.83 9.78 -14.35
CA ILE A 15 -0.50 9.41 -14.88
C ILE A 15 0.22 10.62 -15.45
N GLU A 16 -0.48 11.45 -16.22
CA GLU A 16 0.10 12.67 -16.79
C GLU A 16 0.42 13.72 -15.72
N GLU A 17 -0.41 13.83 -14.67
CA GLU A 17 -0.10 14.69 -13.52
C GLU A 17 1.16 14.24 -12.78
N LEU A 18 1.28 12.95 -12.48
CA LEU A 18 2.47 12.39 -11.84
C LEU A 18 3.73 12.61 -12.69
N LYS A 19 3.63 12.52 -14.02
CA LYS A 19 4.74 12.85 -14.93
C LYS A 19 5.11 14.33 -14.87
N ARG A 20 4.13 15.24 -14.82
CA ARG A 20 4.37 16.69 -14.67
C ARG A 20 5.08 17.01 -13.36
N GLN A 21 4.79 16.24 -12.31
CA GLN A 21 5.45 16.33 -11.01
C GLN A 21 6.83 15.64 -10.98
N ALA A 22 7.34 15.16 -12.13
CA ALA A 22 8.59 14.42 -12.26
C ALA A 22 8.66 13.14 -11.39
N VAL A 23 7.52 12.56 -11.03
CA VAL A 23 7.46 11.30 -10.28
C VAL A 23 7.78 10.14 -11.21
N ASN A 24 8.76 9.31 -10.82
CA ASN A 24 9.03 8.07 -11.52
C ASN A 24 7.89 7.07 -11.28
N LEU A 25 7.18 6.68 -12.34
CA LEU A 25 6.04 5.75 -12.28
C LEU A 25 6.44 4.28 -12.15
N PHE A 26 7.69 3.97 -12.50
CA PHE A 26 8.24 2.61 -12.53
C PHE A 26 9.66 2.60 -11.94
N PRO A 27 9.84 3.01 -10.67
CA PRO A 27 11.15 3.04 -10.06
C PRO A 27 11.68 1.62 -9.84
N ASN A 28 12.99 1.49 -10.00
CA ASN A 28 13.75 0.31 -9.63
C ASN A 28 14.48 0.54 -8.30
N GLY A 29 14.91 -0.53 -7.64
CA GLY A 29 15.76 -0.46 -6.44
C GLY A 29 15.05 -0.64 -5.10
N PHE A 30 13.72 -0.76 -5.06
CA PHE A 30 13.03 -1.12 -3.82
C PHE A 30 13.31 -2.58 -3.46
N CYS A 31 14.03 -2.80 -2.35
CA CYS A 31 14.41 -4.13 -1.89
C CYS A 31 13.43 -4.66 -0.85
N VAL A 32 12.62 -5.64 -1.25
CA VAL A 32 11.72 -6.36 -0.34
C VAL A 32 12.52 -7.32 0.51
N SER A 33 12.40 -7.23 1.83
CA SER A 33 13.00 -8.20 2.77
C SER A 33 11.99 -9.23 3.28
N HIS A 34 10.70 -8.90 3.31
CA HIS A 34 9.66 -9.75 3.89
C HIS A 34 8.46 -9.89 2.96
N THR A 35 7.97 -11.11 2.83
CA THR A 35 6.66 -11.40 2.24
C THR A 35 5.54 -11.20 3.27
N VAL A 36 4.30 -11.14 2.80
CA VAL A 36 3.14 -11.10 3.71
C VAL A 36 3.09 -12.34 4.59
N ARG A 37 3.48 -13.51 4.09
CA ARG A 37 3.55 -14.75 4.88
C ARG A 37 4.58 -14.62 6.00
N ASP A 38 5.77 -14.10 5.70
CA ASP A 38 6.83 -13.95 6.71
C ASP A 38 6.37 -13.04 7.85
N ILE A 39 5.68 -11.93 7.51
CA ILE A 39 5.11 -11.01 8.50
C ILE A 39 4.05 -11.73 9.36
N ARG A 40 3.17 -12.52 8.75
CA ARG A 40 2.14 -13.27 9.47
C ARG A 40 2.73 -14.32 10.40
N SER A 41 3.73 -15.07 9.95
CA SER A 41 4.44 -16.03 10.80
C SER A 41 5.15 -15.36 11.96
N ALA A 42 5.74 -14.18 11.74
CA ALA A 42 6.30 -13.39 12.84
C ALA A 42 5.23 -12.97 13.85
N ILE A 43 4.06 -12.51 13.37
CA ILE A 43 2.91 -12.16 14.23
C ILE A 43 2.42 -13.35 15.09
N GLU A 44 2.37 -14.55 14.52
CA GLU A 44 1.98 -15.75 15.25
C GLU A 44 2.96 -16.04 16.39
N GLN A 45 4.27 -15.90 16.13
CA GLN A 45 5.33 -16.06 17.13
C GLN A 45 5.33 -14.97 18.20
N PHE A 46 4.92 -13.74 17.86
CA PHE A 46 4.74 -12.62 18.80
C PHE A 46 3.75 -12.96 19.93
N SER A 47 2.76 -13.81 19.67
CA SER A 47 1.78 -14.24 20.68
C SER A 47 2.35 -15.24 21.69
N GLU A 48 3.44 -15.92 21.35
CA GLU A 48 4.05 -17.00 22.14
C GLU A 48 5.34 -16.56 22.84
N THR A 49 6.02 -15.53 22.33
CA THR A 49 7.34 -15.11 22.81
C THR A 49 7.51 -13.62 22.62
N ASN A 50 7.93 -12.92 23.67
CA ASN A 50 8.23 -11.47 23.70
C ASN A 50 9.31 -11.07 22.66
N ILE A 51 8.93 -10.98 21.39
CA ILE A 51 9.75 -10.39 20.33
C ILE A 51 9.51 -8.87 20.36
N ASP A 52 10.58 -8.09 20.17
CA ASP A 52 10.62 -6.65 20.40
C ASP A 52 9.47 -5.88 19.72
N GLU A 53 8.75 -5.09 20.53
CA GLU A 53 7.89 -3.97 20.10
C GLU A 53 8.71 -2.98 19.25
N GLY A 54 9.00 -3.32 17.99
CA GLY A 54 9.93 -2.54 17.18
C GLY A 54 10.40 -3.16 15.88
N SER A 55 10.08 -4.42 15.60
CA SER A 55 10.47 -5.07 14.33
C SER A 55 9.96 -4.28 13.11
N ILE A 56 10.91 -3.88 12.24
CA ILE A 56 10.62 -3.18 11.00
C ILE A 56 10.57 -4.18 9.86
N PHE A 57 9.42 -4.22 9.18
CA PHE A 57 9.20 -5.04 8.00
C PHE A 57 9.28 -4.17 6.75
N VAL A 58 9.93 -4.67 5.71
CA VAL A 58 9.93 -4.06 4.36
C VAL A 58 9.29 -5.04 3.39
N THR A 59 8.12 -4.65 2.88
CA THR A 59 7.32 -5.50 2.00
C THR A 59 6.80 -4.72 0.81
N ALA A 60 6.24 -5.41 -0.17
CA ALA A 60 5.60 -4.79 -1.31
C ALA A 60 4.40 -5.62 -1.78
N GLY A 61 3.45 -4.96 -2.40
CA GLY A 61 2.32 -5.65 -3.01
C GLY A 61 1.40 -4.72 -3.77
N ARG A 62 0.37 -5.34 -4.36
CA ARG A 62 -0.65 -4.65 -5.12
C ARG A 62 -1.73 -4.10 -4.20
N MET A 63 -2.09 -2.84 -4.34
CA MET A 63 -3.21 -2.23 -3.63
C MET A 63 -4.54 -2.85 -4.10
N MET A 64 -5.29 -3.45 -3.18
CA MET A 64 -6.55 -4.12 -3.46
C MET A 64 -7.76 -3.29 -3.00
N ALA A 65 -7.61 -2.53 -1.92
CA ALA A 65 -8.63 -1.60 -1.43
C ALA A 65 -7.98 -0.48 -0.62
N VAL A 66 -8.63 0.69 -0.59
CA VAL A 66 -8.19 1.87 0.15
C VAL A 66 -9.39 2.51 0.84
N ASN A 67 -9.28 2.71 2.15
CA ASN A 67 -10.25 3.43 2.97
C ASN A 67 -9.56 4.66 3.57
N SER A 68 -9.97 5.86 3.16
CA SER A 68 -9.31 7.12 3.53
C SER A 68 -10.13 7.92 4.55
N PHE A 69 -9.43 8.49 5.54
CA PHE A 69 -9.99 9.24 6.67
C PHE A 69 -9.20 10.56 6.86
N GLY A 70 -9.27 11.44 5.86
CA GLY A 70 -8.61 12.75 5.88
C GLY A 70 -7.07 12.66 5.82
N LYS A 71 -6.42 12.64 7.00
CA LYS A 71 -4.95 12.57 7.17
C LYS A 71 -4.41 11.15 7.41
N SER A 72 -5.29 10.15 7.37
CA SER A 72 -4.88 8.74 7.43
C SER A 72 -5.67 7.88 6.47
N ALA A 73 -5.17 6.67 6.19
CA ALA A 73 -5.86 5.68 5.37
C ALA A 73 -5.47 4.26 5.75
N PHE A 74 -6.40 3.32 5.57
CA PHE A 74 -6.12 1.89 5.58
C PHE A 74 -6.04 1.38 4.16
N ILE A 75 -4.99 0.60 3.86
CA ILE A 75 -4.77 -0.03 2.56
C ILE A 75 -4.77 -1.53 2.77
N ARG A 76 -5.55 -2.26 1.98
CA ARG A 76 -5.37 -3.71 1.84
C ARG A 76 -4.49 -3.96 0.63
N PHE A 77 -3.33 -4.56 0.84
CA PHE A 77 -2.41 -4.90 -0.23
C PHE A 77 -2.14 -6.40 -0.27
N ARG A 78 -1.79 -6.90 -1.44
CA ARG A 78 -1.59 -8.32 -1.71
C ARG A 78 -0.26 -8.57 -2.40
N ASP A 79 0.53 -9.49 -1.86
CA ASP A 79 1.70 -10.04 -2.54
C ASP A 79 1.41 -11.47 -3.04
N ARG A 80 2.44 -12.19 -3.50
CA ARG A 80 2.30 -13.58 -3.96
C ARG A 80 1.94 -14.59 -2.87
N THR A 81 2.09 -14.22 -1.59
CA THR A 81 1.95 -15.13 -0.44
C THR A 81 0.68 -14.87 0.37
N GLY A 82 0.08 -13.68 0.27
CA GLY A 82 -1.14 -13.36 0.99
C GLY A 82 -1.55 -11.90 0.88
N GLN A 83 -2.48 -11.51 1.74
CA GLN A 83 -3.01 -10.15 1.84
C GLN A 83 -2.78 -9.61 3.26
N LEU A 84 -2.38 -8.35 3.38
CA LEU A 84 -2.21 -7.68 4.67
C LEU A 84 -2.81 -6.28 4.63
N GLN A 85 -3.14 -5.77 5.80
CA GLN A 85 -3.56 -4.38 5.98
C GLN A 85 -2.35 -3.51 6.31
N ALA A 86 -2.28 -2.33 5.74
CA ALA A 86 -1.37 -1.26 6.14
C ALA A 86 -2.16 -0.05 6.62
N TYR A 87 -1.62 0.66 7.59
CA TYR A 87 -2.13 1.93 8.08
C TYR A 87 -1.14 3.04 7.73
N VAL A 88 -1.61 4.01 6.96
CA VAL A 88 -0.80 5.13 6.47
C VAL A 88 -1.30 6.40 7.12
N ARG A 89 -0.38 7.18 7.68
CA ARG A 89 -0.69 8.49 8.27
C ARG A 89 0.24 9.55 7.70
N LYS A 90 -0.32 10.72 7.39
CA LYS A 90 0.41 11.86 6.85
C LYS A 90 1.58 12.29 7.75
N ASP A 91 1.37 12.30 9.06
CA ASP A 91 2.39 12.70 10.05
C ASP A 91 3.53 11.68 10.20
N ARG A 92 3.35 10.44 9.74
CA ARG A 92 4.38 9.39 9.76
C ARG A 92 5.21 9.34 8.49
N ILE A 93 4.55 9.33 7.33
CA ILE A 93 5.24 9.18 6.03
C ILE A 93 5.66 10.53 5.41
N GLY A 94 5.20 11.65 5.97
CA GLY A 94 5.47 13.00 5.47
C GLY A 94 4.49 13.49 4.41
N ASP A 95 4.51 14.81 4.19
CA ASP A 95 3.53 15.52 3.35
C ASP A 95 3.64 15.15 1.87
N GLU A 96 4.86 15.00 1.37
CA GLU A 96 5.15 14.66 -0.03
C GLU A 96 4.68 13.24 -0.35
N ALA A 97 5.13 12.25 0.44
CA ALA A 97 4.74 10.86 0.27
C ALA A 97 3.23 10.65 0.44
N TYR A 98 2.59 11.37 1.37
CA TYR A 98 1.14 11.29 1.54
C TYR A 98 0.37 11.94 0.37
N SER A 99 0.91 13.02 -0.21
CA SER A 99 0.33 13.64 -1.41
C SER A 99 0.47 12.74 -2.63
N LEU A 100 1.59 12.04 -2.79
CA LEU A 100 1.76 10.99 -3.78
C LEU A 100 0.77 9.84 -3.55
N PHE A 101 0.67 9.35 -2.31
CA PHE A 101 -0.26 8.28 -1.94
C PHE A 101 -1.71 8.60 -2.33
N LYS A 102 -2.17 9.83 -2.15
CA LYS A 102 -3.52 10.27 -2.57
C LYS A 102 -3.78 10.20 -4.08
N GLN A 103 -2.72 10.25 -4.89
CA GLN A 103 -2.81 10.13 -6.34
C GLN A 103 -2.78 8.67 -6.81
N LEU A 104 -2.44 7.72 -5.92
CA LEU A 104 -2.44 6.30 -6.23
C LEU A 104 -3.88 5.74 -6.34
N ASP A 105 -3.98 4.59 -6.98
CA ASP A 105 -5.24 3.92 -7.24
C ASP A 105 -5.15 2.43 -6.87
N ILE A 106 -6.32 1.84 -6.60
CA ILE A 106 -6.45 0.38 -6.51
C ILE A 106 -5.86 -0.27 -7.77
N GLY A 107 -5.01 -1.27 -7.59
CA GLY A 107 -4.30 -1.96 -8.66
C GLY A 107 -2.84 -1.53 -8.83
N ASP A 108 -2.43 -0.38 -8.28
CA ASP A 108 -1.03 0.04 -8.25
C ASP A 108 -0.21 -0.86 -7.32
N PHE A 109 1.10 -0.97 -7.59
CA PHE A 109 2.03 -1.66 -6.69
C PHE A 109 2.76 -0.64 -5.82
N ILE A 110 2.81 -0.94 -4.52
CA ILE A 110 3.47 -0.11 -3.52
C ILE A 110 4.45 -0.92 -2.70
N GLY A 111 5.53 -0.26 -2.30
CA GLY A 111 6.47 -0.70 -1.29
C GLY A 111 6.10 -0.03 0.03
N ILE A 112 6.15 -0.79 1.11
CA ILE A 112 5.79 -0.31 2.45
C ILE A 112 6.87 -0.77 3.41
N LYS A 113 7.34 0.16 4.24
CA LYS A 113 8.21 -0.13 5.38
C LYS A 113 7.52 0.36 6.64
N GLY A 114 7.57 -0.44 7.70
CA GLY A 114 6.88 -0.11 8.93
C GLY A 114 6.93 -1.19 9.99
N SER A 115 6.35 -0.89 11.15
CA SER A 115 6.18 -1.85 12.24
C SER A 115 4.77 -2.45 12.24
N ILE A 116 4.57 -3.57 12.92
CA ILE A 116 3.24 -4.16 13.09
C ILE A 116 2.56 -3.62 14.35
N PHE A 117 1.24 -3.52 14.31
CA PHE A 117 0.41 -3.27 15.49
C PHE A 117 -0.97 -3.90 15.30
N GLN A 118 -1.69 -4.08 16.40
CA GLN A 118 -3.07 -4.54 16.36
C GLN A 118 -4.03 -3.35 16.46
N THR A 119 -5.01 -3.28 15.55
CA THR A 119 -6.06 -2.26 15.61
C THR A 119 -7.06 -2.56 16.72
N ARG A 120 -7.95 -1.60 17.02
CA ARG A 120 -9.05 -1.79 18.00
C ARG A 120 -9.99 -2.95 17.64
N THR A 121 -10.09 -3.32 16.36
CA THR A 121 -10.91 -4.45 15.89
C THR A 121 -10.15 -5.78 15.94
N GLY A 122 -8.92 -5.79 16.45
CA GLY A 122 -8.09 -6.99 16.53
C GLY A 122 -7.35 -7.35 15.23
N GLU A 123 -7.43 -6.54 14.17
CA GLU A 123 -6.79 -6.82 12.89
C GLU A 123 -5.32 -6.37 12.91
N TRP A 124 -4.40 -7.32 12.73
CA TRP A 124 -2.98 -7.03 12.58
C TRP A 124 -2.71 -6.19 11.32
N THR A 125 -2.01 -5.09 11.53
CA THR A 125 -1.83 -4.04 10.53
C THR A 125 -0.39 -3.54 10.53
N LEU A 126 0.17 -3.31 9.35
CA LEU A 126 1.48 -2.68 9.18
C LEU A 126 1.35 -1.15 9.27
N LEU A 127 1.88 -0.54 10.33
CA LEU A 127 1.99 0.90 10.49
C LEU A 127 3.11 1.43 9.60
N ALA A 128 2.75 2.06 8.48
CA ALA A 128 3.72 2.55 7.51
C ALA A 128 4.53 3.74 8.06
N SER A 129 5.84 3.59 8.07
CA SER A 129 6.81 4.68 8.24
C SER A 129 7.29 5.23 6.89
N GLU A 130 7.31 4.40 5.85
CA GLU A 130 7.62 4.81 4.47
C GLU A 130 6.66 4.12 3.49
N LEU A 131 6.30 4.82 2.41
CA LEU A 131 5.47 4.30 1.32
C LEU A 131 6.02 4.78 -0.01
N ASN A 132 6.26 3.85 -0.93
CA ASN A 132 6.81 4.13 -2.25
C ASN A 132 5.90 3.56 -3.34
N LEU A 133 5.66 4.34 -4.40
CA LEU A 133 5.10 3.80 -5.64
C LEU A 133 6.16 2.92 -6.31
N LEU A 134 5.80 1.70 -6.71
CA LEU A 134 6.68 0.78 -7.45
C LEU A 134 6.25 0.60 -8.90
N CYS A 135 4.95 0.59 -9.16
CA CYS A 135 4.41 0.49 -10.50
C CYS A 135 3.00 1.06 -10.54
N LYS A 136 2.79 2.06 -11.40
CA LYS A 136 1.46 2.63 -11.65
C LYS A 136 0.65 1.75 -12.60
N ALA A 137 -0.56 1.37 -12.20
CA ALA A 137 -1.46 0.58 -13.02
C ALA A 137 -2.24 1.47 -14.00
N THR A 138 -2.09 1.16 -15.28
CA THR A 138 -2.77 1.85 -16.40
C THR A 138 -4.21 1.40 -16.60
N ARG A 139 -4.58 0.22 -16.08
CA ARG A 139 -5.93 -0.35 -16.18
C ARG A 139 -6.47 -0.71 -14.80
N PRO A 140 -7.79 -0.58 -14.58
CA PRO A 140 -8.42 -1.01 -13.34
C PRO A 140 -8.34 -2.54 -13.17
N LEU A 141 -8.47 -3.00 -11.92
CA LEU A 141 -8.71 -4.42 -11.63
C LEU A 141 -10.07 -4.86 -12.21
N PRO A 142 -10.25 -6.14 -12.55
CA PRO A 142 -11.56 -6.68 -12.90
C PRO A 142 -12.57 -6.46 -11.76
N GLU A 143 -13.77 -5.98 -12.09
CA GLU A 143 -14.86 -5.88 -11.11
C GLU A 143 -15.42 -7.28 -10.81
N LYS A 144 -15.72 -7.54 -9.53
CA LYS A 144 -16.25 -8.84 -9.08
C LYS A 144 -17.73 -9.07 -9.42
N PHE A 145 -18.45 -8.04 -9.86
CA PHE A 145 -19.87 -8.11 -10.18
C PHE A 145 -20.08 -7.78 -11.64
N HIS A 146 -20.44 -8.80 -12.42
CA HIS A 146 -21.11 -8.73 -13.71
C HIS A 146 -22.35 -9.62 -13.63
#